data_AF-K1S5C8-F1
#
_entry.id   AF-K1S5C8-F1
#
_cell.length_a   1.000
_cell.length_b   1.000
_cell.length_c   1.000
_cell.angle_alpha   90.00
_cell.angle_beta   90.00
_cell.angle_gamma   90.00
#
_symmetry.space_group_name_H-M   'P 1'
#
loop_
_entity.id
_entity.type
_entity.pdbx_description
1 polymer ?
#
loop_
_entity_poly.entity_id
_entity_poly.type
_entity_poly.pdbx_seq_one_letter_code
_entity_poly.pdbx_strand_id
1 'polypeptide(L)'
;PIDDMGIYLDGFGWMTGKDSHTVADEVFEHLKADDKLYKVEPHEHSYPVCWRCKSEVVFRLVPAWYIRTDELRPKLIEAANTVKWEPASNGKRMNDWLNNMGDWNISRKRYYGMPLPFYPCDCGHVTVVGSKEELRSLAVDPKLVDELPELHRPWVDKIKIKCPHCGKEVSRISE
;
A
#
# COMPACT_ATOMS: atom_id res chain seq x y z
N PRO A 1 -2.06 -11.55 12.23
CA PRO A 1 -1.06 -12.15 13.15
C PRO A 1 0.21 -12.61 12.40
N ILE A 2 0.47 -12.03 11.23
CA ILE A 2 1.54 -12.44 10.32
C ILE A 2 2.35 -11.20 9.95
N ASP A 3 3.63 -11.39 9.67
CA ASP A 3 4.56 -10.34 9.28
C ASP A 3 4.41 -9.94 7.79
N ASP A 4 5.37 -9.16 7.28
CA ASP A 4 5.39 -8.71 5.89
C ASP A 4 5.66 -9.83 4.87
N MET A 5 6.12 -11.00 5.33
CA MET A 5 6.41 -12.20 4.53
C MET A 5 5.30 -13.26 4.61
N GLY A 6 4.24 -13.01 5.39
CA GLY A 6 3.17 -13.98 5.61
C GLY A 6 3.49 -15.01 6.70
N ILE A 7 4.51 -14.76 7.52
CA ILE A 7 4.93 -15.65 8.60
C ILE A 7 4.28 -15.25 9.90
N TYR A 8 3.75 -16.21 10.66
CA TYR A 8 3.19 -15.96 11.98
C TYR A 8 4.22 -15.43 12.95
N LEU A 9 3.85 -14.35 13.64
CA LEU A 9 4.69 -13.66 14.61
C LEU A 9 4.99 -14.52 15.85
N ASP A 10 5.94 -14.07 16.67
CA ASP A 10 6.20 -14.64 17.99
C ASP A 10 4.97 -14.52 18.91
N GLY A 11 4.79 -15.53 19.77
CA GLY A 11 3.68 -15.57 20.73
C GLY A 11 2.39 -16.23 20.20
N PHE A 12 2.40 -16.79 18.99
CA PHE A 12 1.28 -17.53 18.40
C PHE A 12 1.40 -19.06 18.61
N GLY A 13 2.13 -19.47 19.66
CA GLY A 13 2.29 -20.87 20.05
C GLY A 13 2.96 -21.69 18.96
N TRP A 14 2.37 -22.83 18.63
CA TRP A 14 2.90 -23.75 17.62
C TRP A 14 2.89 -23.17 16.20
N MET A 15 2.12 -22.10 15.95
CA MET A 15 2.09 -21.43 14.65
C MET A 15 3.26 -20.47 14.45
N THR A 16 3.94 -20.02 15.51
CA THR A 16 5.05 -19.07 15.41
C THR A 16 6.11 -19.55 14.40
N GLY A 17 6.49 -18.67 13.47
CA GLY A 17 7.47 -18.97 12.42
C GLY A 17 6.94 -19.75 11.22
N LYS A 18 5.65 -20.13 11.19
CA LYS A 18 5.03 -20.84 10.07
C LYS A 18 4.46 -19.90 9.02
N ASP A 19 4.41 -20.38 7.79
CA ASP A 19 3.79 -19.68 6.66
C ASP A 19 2.26 -19.80 6.71
N SER A 20 1.56 -18.68 6.53
CA SER A 20 0.10 -18.65 6.50
C SER A 20 -0.55 -19.51 5.43
N HIS A 21 0.16 -19.81 4.32
CA HIS A 21 -0.39 -20.57 3.21
C HIS A 21 -0.34 -22.09 3.46
N THR A 22 0.49 -22.57 4.39
CA THR A 22 0.71 -24.00 4.61
C THR A 22 0.18 -24.51 5.94
N VAL A 23 -0.27 -23.62 6.83
CA VAL A 23 -0.64 -23.99 8.21
C VAL A 23 -2.01 -24.68 8.34
N ALA A 24 -2.84 -24.66 7.29
CA ALA A 24 -4.24 -25.07 7.37
C ALA A 24 -4.42 -26.52 7.86
N ASP A 25 -3.64 -27.46 7.33
CA ASP A 25 -3.73 -28.88 7.73
C ASP A 25 -3.38 -29.08 9.21
N GLU A 26 -2.36 -28.38 9.70
CA GLU A 26 -1.98 -28.43 11.10
C GLU A 26 -3.04 -27.79 12.01
N VAL A 27 -3.71 -26.73 11.56
CA VAL A 27 -4.84 -26.15 12.28
C VAL A 27 -5.96 -27.18 12.43
N PHE A 28 -6.26 -27.95 11.38
CA PHE A 28 -7.27 -29.01 11.44
C PHE A 28 -6.89 -30.10 12.45
N GLU A 29 -5.65 -30.56 12.45
CA GLU A 29 -5.17 -31.57 13.40
C GLU A 29 -5.24 -31.07 14.85
N HIS A 30 -4.88 -29.80 15.10
CA HIS A 30 -5.02 -29.19 16.43
C HIS A 30 -6.48 -29.08 16.87
N LEU A 31 -7.39 -28.64 15.99
CA LEU A 31 -8.83 -28.57 16.30
C LEU A 31 -9.43 -29.95 16.56
N LYS A 32 -8.94 -30.98 15.87
CA LYS A 32 -9.36 -32.38 16.07
C LYS A 32 -8.88 -32.92 17.41
N ALA A 33 -7.62 -32.69 17.77
CA ALA A 33 -7.05 -33.09 19.05
C ALA A 33 -7.79 -32.44 20.24
N ASP A 34 -8.28 -31.22 20.04
CA ASP A 34 -9.05 -30.44 21.01
C ASP A 34 -10.55 -30.79 21.07
N ASP A 35 -11.04 -31.76 20.28
CA ASP A 35 -12.48 -32.10 20.13
C ASP A 35 -13.35 -30.89 19.68
N LYS A 36 -12.76 -30.00 18.86
CA LYS A 36 -13.41 -28.79 18.31
C LYS A 36 -13.63 -28.85 16.81
N LEU A 37 -13.25 -29.94 16.15
CA LEU A 37 -13.42 -30.11 14.71
C LEU A 37 -14.67 -30.93 14.40
N TYR A 38 -15.67 -30.28 13.81
CA TYR A 38 -16.90 -30.96 13.37
C TYR A 38 -16.74 -31.66 12.01
N LYS A 39 -16.23 -30.95 10.99
CA LYS A 39 -16.12 -31.44 9.61
C LYS A 39 -15.08 -30.66 8.82
N VAL A 40 -14.41 -31.34 7.89
CA VAL A 40 -13.52 -30.74 6.88
C VAL A 40 -14.06 -31.10 5.50
N GLU A 41 -14.22 -30.11 4.62
CA GLU A 41 -14.64 -30.32 3.23
C GLU A 41 -13.81 -29.46 2.28
N PRO A 42 -13.38 -30.00 1.13
CA PRO A 42 -12.74 -29.20 0.10
C PRO A 42 -13.74 -28.20 -0.49
N HIS A 43 -13.28 -26.98 -0.77
CA HIS A 43 -14.09 -25.91 -1.33
C HIS A 43 -13.42 -25.32 -2.56
N GLU A 44 -14.08 -25.44 -3.72
CA GLU A 44 -13.61 -24.86 -4.98
C GLU A 44 -14.23 -23.48 -5.17
N HIS A 45 -13.38 -22.45 -5.32
CA HIS A 45 -13.82 -21.09 -5.56
C HIS A 45 -12.75 -20.24 -6.29
N SER A 46 -13.13 -19.04 -6.68
CA SER A 46 -12.19 -18.03 -7.16
C SER A 46 -11.48 -17.35 -5.99
N TYR A 47 -10.15 -17.37 -5.98
CA TYR A 47 -9.33 -16.71 -4.96
C TYR A 47 -8.37 -15.68 -5.58
N PRO A 48 -8.16 -14.51 -4.96
CA PRO A 48 -7.26 -13.49 -5.51
C PRO A 48 -5.79 -13.92 -5.43
N VAL A 49 -5.09 -13.77 -6.55
CA VAL A 49 -3.64 -13.98 -6.66
C VAL A 49 -2.94 -12.70 -7.09
N CYS A 50 -1.67 -12.56 -6.69
CA CYS A 50 -0.83 -11.47 -7.15
C CYS A 50 -0.77 -11.46 -8.68
N TRP A 51 -1.20 -10.36 -9.29
CA TRP A 51 -1.25 -10.23 -10.74
C TRP A 51 0.12 -10.43 -11.43
N ARG A 52 1.24 -10.21 -10.71
CA ARG A 52 2.61 -10.39 -11.21
C ARG A 52 3.18 -11.79 -10.99
N CYS A 53 3.30 -12.23 -9.73
CA CYS A 53 3.98 -13.50 -9.40
C CYS A 53 3.03 -14.69 -9.19
N LYS A 54 1.70 -14.46 -9.22
CA LYS A 54 0.65 -15.47 -9.07
C LYS A 54 0.59 -16.17 -7.71
N SER A 55 1.34 -15.71 -6.71
CA SER A 55 1.15 -16.16 -5.32
C SER A 55 -0.22 -15.73 -4.81
N GLU A 56 -0.82 -16.53 -3.93
CA GLU A 56 -2.06 -16.19 -3.24
C GLU A 56 -1.89 -14.91 -2.41
N VAL A 57 -2.96 -14.12 -2.31
CA VAL A 57 -2.97 -12.88 -1.53
C VAL A 57 -3.62 -13.12 -0.19
N VAL A 58 -2.96 -12.69 0.88
CA VAL A 58 -3.53 -12.66 2.22
C VAL A 58 -3.94 -11.24 2.59
N PHE A 59 -5.15 -11.09 3.12
CA PHE A 59 -5.63 -9.81 3.64
C PHE A 59 -5.10 -9.59 5.06
N ARG A 60 -4.38 -8.48 5.27
CA ARG A 60 -3.96 -8.02 6.61
C ARG A 60 -4.04 -6.51 6.73
N LEU A 61 -4.06 -6.03 7.97
CA LEU A 61 -3.97 -4.61 8.27
C LEU A 61 -2.53 -4.11 8.10
N VAL A 62 -2.35 -3.05 7.32
CA VAL A 62 -1.07 -2.38 7.12
C VAL A 62 -1.27 -0.86 7.10
N PRO A 63 -0.33 -0.06 7.62
CA PRO A 63 -0.31 1.36 7.34
C PRO A 63 -0.01 1.58 5.85
N ALA A 64 -0.82 2.40 5.19
CA ALA A 64 -0.70 2.72 3.78
C ALA A 64 -1.28 4.11 3.48
N TRP A 65 -0.86 4.70 2.36
CA TRP A 65 -1.36 6.00 1.88
C TRP A 65 -2.43 5.79 0.81
N TYR A 66 -3.53 6.50 0.95
CA TYR A 66 -4.71 6.38 0.10
C TYR A 66 -5.10 7.75 -0.48
N ILE A 67 -5.62 7.72 -1.70
CA ILE A 67 -6.41 8.82 -2.25
C ILE A 67 -7.86 8.53 -1.90
N ARG A 68 -8.54 9.47 -1.24
CA ARG A 68 -9.98 9.40 -0.97
C ARG A 68 -10.74 9.52 -2.29
N THR A 69 -11.43 8.47 -2.72
CA THR A 69 -12.06 8.42 -4.03
C THR A 69 -13.54 8.73 -4.00
N ASP A 70 -14.20 8.68 -2.83
CA ASP A 70 -15.65 8.90 -2.71
C ASP A 70 -16.10 10.24 -3.33
N GLU A 71 -15.37 11.33 -3.07
CA GLU A 71 -15.68 12.67 -3.62
C GLU A 71 -15.27 12.82 -5.09
N LEU A 72 -14.33 11.99 -5.56
CA LEU A 72 -13.84 12.00 -6.93
C LEU A 72 -14.68 11.12 -7.85
N ARG A 73 -15.28 10.06 -7.33
CA ARG A 73 -16.03 9.04 -8.07
C ARG A 73 -17.10 9.66 -8.98
N PRO A 74 -17.95 10.62 -8.55
CA PRO A 74 -18.93 11.23 -9.44
C PRO A 74 -18.29 11.94 -10.65
N LYS A 75 -17.17 12.65 -10.42
CA LYS A 75 -16.42 13.35 -11.48
C LYS A 75 -15.74 12.38 -12.45
N LEU A 76 -15.22 11.26 -11.93
CA LEU A 76 -14.64 10.20 -12.76
C LEU A 76 -15.68 9.54 -13.66
N ILE A 77 -16.88 9.29 -13.13
CA ILE A 77 -18.02 8.75 -13.90
C ILE A 77 -18.46 9.75 -14.98
N GLU A 78 -18.61 11.02 -14.64
CA GLU A 78 -18.95 12.08 -15.61
C GLU A 78 -17.93 12.13 -16.74
N ALA A 79 -16.63 12.15 -16.41
CA ALA A 79 -15.57 12.12 -17.41
C ALA A 79 -15.61 10.84 -18.26
N ALA A 80 -15.78 9.67 -17.65
CA ALA A 80 -15.89 8.39 -18.37
C ALA A 80 -17.07 8.35 -19.36
N ASN A 81 -18.17 9.04 -19.07
CA ASN A 81 -19.33 9.11 -19.96
C ASN A 81 -19.12 10.01 -21.19
N THR A 82 -18.14 10.91 -21.16
CA THR A 82 -17.75 11.71 -22.34
C THR A 82 -16.88 10.93 -23.34
N VAL A 83 -16.31 9.79 -22.92
CA VAL A 83 -15.43 8.98 -23.74
C VAL A 83 -16.23 8.14 -24.73
N LYS A 84 -15.81 8.13 -26.00
CA LYS A 84 -16.31 7.17 -26.99
C LYS A 84 -15.62 5.82 -26.77
N TRP A 85 -16.33 4.87 -26.18
CA TRP A 85 -15.82 3.53 -25.91
C TRP A 85 -16.00 2.59 -27.09
N GLU A 86 -14.93 1.93 -27.52
CA GLU A 86 -14.96 0.90 -28.56
C GLU A 86 -14.29 -0.39 -28.04
N PRO A 87 -15.04 -1.51 -27.88
CA PRO A 87 -16.50 -1.62 -27.95
C PRO A 87 -17.24 -0.85 -26.83
N ALA A 88 -18.51 -0.51 -27.07
CA ALA A 88 -19.35 0.23 -26.12
C ALA A 88 -19.52 -0.49 -24.76
N SER A 89 -19.41 -1.82 -24.74
CA SER A 89 -19.44 -2.60 -23.49
C SER A 89 -18.32 -2.26 -22.51
N ASN A 90 -17.19 -1.72 -22.99
CA ASN A 90 -16.10 -1.28 -22.12
C ASN A 90 -16.49 -0.07 -21.27
N GLY A 91 -17.31 0.85 -21.80
CA GLY A 91 -17.83 1.98 -21.03
C GLY A 91 -18.73 1.53 -19.87
N LYS A 92 -19.54 0.48 -20.10
CA LYS A 92 -20.34 -0.15 -19.03
C LYS A 92 -19.44 -0.74 -17.95
N ARG A 93 -18.43 -1.52 -18.33
CA ARG A 93 -17.45 -2.11 -17.40
C ARG A 93 -16.69 -1.05 -16.59
N MET A 94 -16.31 0.06 -17.22
CA MET A 94 -15.65 1.18 -16.53
C MET A 94 -16.58 1.79 -15.49
N ASN A 95 -17.83 2.09 -15.86
CA ASN A 95 -18.82 2.62 -14.93
C ASN A 95 -19.11 1.63 -13.78
N ASP A 96 -19.25 0.33 -14.07
CA ASP A 96 -19.45 -0.68 -13.04
C ASP A 96 -18.26 -0.72 -12.06
N TRP A 97 -17.01 -0.63 -12.56
CA TRP A 97 -15.82 -0.55 -11.72
C TRP A 97 -15.79 0.72 -10.86
N LEU A 98 -16.04 1.88 -11.47
CA LEU A 98 -16.06 3.17 -10.76
C LEU A 98 -17.13 3.22 -9.67
N ASN A 99 -18.31 2.63 -9.90
CA ASN A 99 -19.38 2.57 -8.90
C ASN A 99 -19.01 1.72 -7.68
N ASN A 100 -18.14 0.72 -7.85
CA ASN A 100 -17.76 -0.23 -6.80
C ASN A 100 -16.34 -0.02 -6.25
N MET A 101 -15.58 0.94 -6.77
CA MET A 101 -14.22 1.19 -6.31
C MET A 101 -14.20 1.82 -4.90
N GLY A 102 -13.31 1.34 -4.05
CA GLY A 102 -12.97 2.00 -2.79
C GLY A 102 -11.86 3.05 -2.96
N ASP A 103 -11.33 3.51 -1.82
CA ASP A 103 -10.17 4.39 -1.79
C ASP A 103 -8.94 3.75 -2.43
N TRP A 104 -8.17 4.55 -3.15
CA TRP A 104 -7.04 4.03 -3.92
C TRP A 104 -5.76 4.04 -3.08
N ASN A 105 -5.29 2.85 -2.67
CA ASN A 105 -3.97 2.70 -2.08
C ASN A 105 -2.87 3.02 -3.11
N ILE A 106 -2.13 4.10 -2.88
CA ILE A 106 -1.03 4.56 -3.73
C ILE A 106 0.35 4.19 -3.19
N SER A 107 0.48 3.90 -1.90
CA SER A 107 1.77 3.51 -1.31
C SER A 107 2.18 2.09 -1.73
N ARG A 108 3.47 1.90 -2.02
CA ARG A 108 4.04 0.58 -2.30
C ARG A 108 5.34 0.42 -1.53
N LYS A 109 5.47 -0.68 -0.80
CA LYS A 109 6.74 -1.03 -0.15
C LYS A 109 7.73 -1.63 -1.14
N ARG A 110 8.34 -0.77 -1.97
CA ARG A 110 9.19 -1.14 -3.11
C ARG A 110 10.31 -0.12 -3.30
N TYR A 111 11.45 -0.61 -3.79
CA TYR A 111 12.65 0.20 -3.99
C TYR A 111 12.64 1.01 -5.28
N TYR A 112 12.15 0.43 -6.38
CA TYR A 112 12.15 1.06 -7.70
C TYR A 112 10.75 1.56 -8.06
N GLY A 113 10.63 2.88 -8.22
CA GLY A 113 9.38 3.57 -8.52
C GLY A 113 9.47 5.04 -8.12
N MET A 114 8.43 5.81 -8.43
CA MET A 114 8.34 7.21 -8.03
C MET A 114 8.12 7.31 -6.52
N PRO A 115 9.07 7.89 -5.75
CA PRO A 115 8.95 7.95 -4.30
C PRO A 115 7.85 8.94 -3.89
N LEU A 116 7.02 8.57 -2.92
CA LEU A 116 6.03 9.51 -2.37
C LEU A 116 6.74 10.68 -1.65
N PRO A 117 6.49 11.95 -2.04
CA PRO A 117 7.21 13.11 -1.52
C PRO A 117 6.64 13.63 -0.20
N PHE A 118 6.29 12.72 0.71
CA PHE A 118 5.59 13.03 1.97
C PHE A 118 6.59 13.07 3.13
N TYR A 119 6.51 14.14 3.92
CA TYR A 119 7.35 14.39 5.08
C TYR A 119 6.47 14.65 6.31
N PRO A 120 6.03 13.58 7.00
CA PRO A 120 5.25 13.71 8.23
C PRO A 120 6.12 14.26 9.37
N CYS A 121 5.53 15.12 10.20
CA CYS A 121 6.17 15.69 11.38
C CYS A 121 5.40 15.31 12.64
N ASP A 122 6.11 15.13 13.76
CA ASP A 122 5.51 14.88 15.09
C ASP A 122 4.59 16.01 15.58
N CYS A 123 4.66 17.20 14.95
CA CYS A 123 3.69 18.27 15.22
C CYS A 123 2.30 18.05 14.58
N GLY A 124 2.11 16.95 13.84
CA GLY A 124 0.86 16.60 13.17
C GLY A 124 0.74 17.11 11.73
N HIS A 125 1.68 17.92 11.26
CA HIS A 125 1.70 18.39 9.88
C HIS A 125 2.41 17.40 8.94
N VAL A 126 1.84 17.16 7.77
CA VAL A 126 2.48 16.41 6.68
C VAL A 126 2.78 17.37 5.54
N THR A 127 4.06 17.58 5.25
CA THR A 127 4.47 18.37 4.09
C THR A 127 4.54 17.48 2.85
N VAL A 128 3.86 17.89 1.78
CA VAL A 128 3.88 17.21 0.47
C VAL A 128 4.67 18.09 -0.49
N VAL A 129 5.86 17.63 -0.88
CA VAL A 129 6.75 18.41 -1.75
C VAL A 129 6.36 18.19 -3.21
N GLY A 130 6.05 19.26 -3.93
CA GLY A 130 5.55 19.25 -5.31
C GLY A 130 6.60 19.48 -6.38
N SER A 131 7.79 19.98 -6.05
CA SER A 131 8.87 20.19 -7.03
C SER A 131 10.28 20.05 -6.44
N LYS A 132 11.29 19.98 -7.32
CA LYS A 132 12.71 19.97 -6.90
C LYS A 132 13.10 21.30 -6.25
N GLU A 133 12.57 22.41 -6.75
CA GLU A 133 12.81 23.76 -6.21
C GLU A 133 12.22 23.90 -4.80
N GLU A 134 11.02 23.36 -4.57
CA GLU A 134 10.42 23.31 -3.24
C GLU A 134 11.20 22.39 -2.30
N LEU A 135 11.64 21.22 -2.78
CA LEU A 135 12.51 20.34 -2.01
C LEU A 135 13.78 21.07 -1.56
N ARG A 136 14.40 21.81 -2.48
CA ARG A 136 15.63 22.58 -2.24
C ARG A 136 15.43 23.71 -1.23
N SER A 137 14.29 24.42 -1.29
CA SER A 137 14.02 25.53 -0.36
C SER A 137 13.73 25.06 1.05
N LEU A 138 13.12 23.88 1.20
CA LEU A 138 12.79 23.28 2.49
C LEU A 138 13.94 22.42 3.07
N ALA A 139 14.88 21.98 2.23
CA ALA A 139 15.98 21.11 2.63
C ALA A 139 16.81 21.72 3.79
N VAL A 140 17.20 20.86 4.73
CA VAL A 140 18.14 21.25 5.80
C VAL A 140 19.50 21.64 5.19
N ASP A 141 19.94 20.91 4.17
CA ASP A 141 21.10 21.22 3.34
C ASP A 141 20.70 21.24 1.86
N PRO A 142 20.48 22.43 1.26
CA PRO A 142 20.14 22.57 -0.15
C PRO A 142 21.18 21.98 -1.11
N LYS A 143 22.46 21.90 -0.71
CA LYS A 143 23.52 21.34 -1.58
C LYS A 143 23.29 19.86 -1.85
N LEU A 144 22.78 19.12 -0.87
CA LEU A 144 22.45 17.70 -1.05
C LEU A 144 21.38 17.50 -2.13
N VAL A 145 20.45 18.44 -2.30
CA VAL A 145 19.42 18.41 -3.35
C VAL A 145 20.03 18.75 -4.72
N ASP A 146 20.96 19.70 -4.76
CA ASP A 146 21.67 20.09 -5.97
C ASP A 146 22.57 18.95 -6.50
N GLU A 147 23.17 18.17 -5.59
CA GLU A 147 24.05 17.03 -5.87
C GLU A 147 23.31 15.71 -6.14
N LEU A 148 21.97 15.68 -6.03
CA LEU A 148 21.20 14.47 -6.33
C LEU A 148 21.40 14.03 -7.79
N PRO A 149 21.83 12.77 -8.04
CA PRO A 149 21.86 12.23 -9.39
C PRO A 149 20.47 12.16 -10.01
N GLU A 150 19.48 11.77 -9.21
CA GLU A 150 18.07 11.75 -9.56
C GLU A 150 17.16 11.78 -8.33
N LEU A 151 15.85 11.96 -8.54
CA LEU A 151 14.83 12.03 -7.47
C LEU A 151 14.29 10.65 -7.05
N HIS A 152 14.98 9.57 -7.41
CA HIS A 152 14.61 8.21 -7.03
C HIS A 152 15.26 7.81 -5.69
N ARG A 153 14.82 6.67 -5.16
CA ARG A 153 15.52 5.98 -4.07
C ARG A 153 16.80 5.34 -4.64
N PRO A 154 17.91 5.33 -3.88
CA PRO A 154 18.02 5.69 -2.47
C PRO A 154 18.38 7.16 -2.21
N TRP A 155 18.62 7.98 -3.25
CA TRP A 155 19.20 9.31 -3.07
C TRP A 155 18.25 10.27 -2.37
N VAL A 156 16.98 10.30 -2.77
CA VAL A 156 15.98 11.20 -2.16
C VAL A 156 15.71 10.87 -0.69
N ASP A 157 15.94 9.62 -0.25
CA ASP A 157 15.73 9.19 1.13
C ASP A 157 16.71 9.85 2.11
N LYS A 158 17.83 10.40 1.61
CA LYS A 158 18.83 11.11 2.43
C LYS A 158 18.46 12.57 2.68
N ILE A 159 17.52 13.12 1.92
CA ILE A 159 17.15 14.53 2.04
C ILE A 159 16.19 14.69 3.22
N LYS A 160 16.62 15.46 4.21
CA LYS A 160 15.76 15.94 5.28
C LYS A 160 15.30 17.36 4.97
N ILE A 161 14.08 17.69 5.38
CA ILE A 161 13.55 19.04 5.27
C ILE A 161 13.29 19.63 6.64
N LYS A 162 13.25 20.96 6.73
CA LYS A 162 12.70 21.66 7.89
C LYS A 162 11.19 21.73 7.74
N CYS A 163 10.46 21.22 8.72
CA CYS A 163 9.01 21.32 8.76
C CYS A 163 8.60 22.81 8.72
N PRO A 164 7.79 23.24 7.73
CA PRO A 164 7.40 24.64 7.60
C PRO A 164 6.53 25.14 8.77
N HIS A 165 5.95 24.23 9.56
CA HIS A 165 5.08 24.58 10.67
C HIS A 165 5.83 24.77 12.01
N CYS A 166 6.80 23.92 12.32
CA CYS A 166 7.50 23.94 13.62
C CYS A 166 9.03 24.02 13.53
N GLY A 167 9.61 24.05 12.33
CA GLY A 167 11.05 24.17 12.09
C GLY A 167 11.88 22.91 12.36
N LYS A 168 11.28 21.85 12.93
CA LYS A 168 11.98 20.59 13.18
C LYS A 168 12.40 19.90 11.89
N GLU A 169 13.53 19.20 11.93
CA GLU A 169 13.97 18.35 10.83
C GLU A 169 13.10 17.11 10.73
N VAL A 170 12.66 16.79 9.52
CA VAL A 170 11.84 15.61 9.23
C VAL A 170 12.36 14.87 8.01
N SER A 171 12.19 13.55 8.04
CA SER A 171 12.52 12.66 6.93
C SER A 171 11.29 12.34 6.09
N ARG A 172 11.53 11.92 4.85
CA ARG A 172 10.50 11.34 3.99
C ARG A 172 9.95 10.05 4.62
N ILE A 173 8.71 9.68 4.29
CA ILE A 173 8.17 8.37 4.67
C ILE A 173 9.07 7.22 4.19
N SER A 174 9.07 6.12 4.95
CA SER A 174 9.68 4.87 4.53
C SER A 174 8.73 4.08 3.62
N GLU A 175 9.24 3.62 2.49
CA GLU A 175 8.58 2.70 1.56
C GLU A 175 9.28 1.34 1.58
#